data_AF-A0A7C7U6Z3-F1
#
_entry.id   AF-A0A7C7U6Z3-F1
#
_cell.length_a   1.000
_cell.length_b   1.000
_cell.length_c   1.000
_cell.angle_alpha   90.00
_cell.angle_beta   90.00
_cell.angle_gamma   90.00
#
_symmetry.space_group_name_H-M   'P 1'
#
loop_
_entity.id
_entity.type
_entity.pdbx_description
1 polymer ?
#
loop_
_entity_poly.entity_id
_entity_poly.type
_entity_poly.pdbx_seq_one_letter_code
_entity_poly.pdbx_strand_id
1 'polypeptide(L)'
;MGVLLVGLLWPVVSAIYGPRALSSLAALEPGYKPGAAVTHSIAATLAGFMAEVRRLTPATSAYLGPGPPPAYGVIAHANLGHAIQYGGRRATATDPFWWYIGPDNWDASFAFLAARTEARALRWAEVLQGRYVITTLEEDSQSVAGQLHEHDGRALRGRPALTRFRLIAESPVGGRGIGEMFRPRATVGAAAYKLFEIVPGARVVVKAPVGQEVEVSLELRSSQGRPFRYRAVAPADVKGEAVLRLPYATDVPTSRDGSRRTEAVGVYRIQRAGRVEPLKVSEEAVLSGAELRVP
;
A
#
# COMPACT_ATOMS: atom_id res chain seq x y z
N MET A 1 13.26 -8.15 -46.74
CA MET A 1 12.93 -7.19 -45.66
C MET A 1 11.97 -7.76 -44.58
N GLY A 2 10.95 -8.56 -44.92
CA GLY A 2 9.96 -9.06 -43.95
C GLY A 2 10.49 -10.03 -42.87
N VAL A 3 11.39 -10.95 -43.21
CA VAL A 3 11.92 -11.96 -42.26
C VAL A 3 12.80 -11.33 -41.17
N LEU A 4 13.56 -10.29 -41.51
CA LEU A 4 14.38 -9.52 -40.57
C LEU A 4 13.51 -8.73 -39.57
N LEU A 5 12.36 -8.21 -40.01
CA LEU A 5 11.42 -7.47 -39.16
C LEU A 5 10.72 -8.38 -38.14
N VAL A 6 10.38 -9.62 -38.53
CA VAL A 6 9.81 -10.63 -37.62
C VAL A 6 10.84 -11.06 -36.56
N GLY A 7 12.10 -11.28 -36.94
CA GLY A 7 13.17 -11.59 -36.00
C GLY A 7 13.45 -10.47 -34.99
N LEU A 8 13.39 -9.21 -35.43
CA LEU A 8 13.57 -8.02 -34.58
C LEU A 8 12.43 -7.81 -33.58
N LEU A 9 11.19 -8.16 -33.96
CA LEU A 9 10.01 -8.02 -33.09
C LEU A 9 9.78 -9.26 -32.20
N TRP A 10 10.37 -10.41 -32.53
CA TRP A 10 10.20 -11.67 -31.80
C TRP A 10 10.47 -11.58 -30.29
N PRO A 11 11.49 -10.86 -29.78
CA PRO A 11 11.70 -10.71 -28.34
C PRO A 11 10.57 -9.94 -27.66
N VAL A 12 10.02 -8.91 -28.31
CA VAL A 12 8.88 -8.14 -27.80
C VAL A 12 7.61 -8.98 -27.82
N VAL A 13 7.40 -9.70 -28.93
CA VAL A 13 6.24 -10.58 -29.09
C VAL A 13 6.24 -11.69 -28.05
N SER A 14 7.38 -12.36 -27.88
CA SER A 14 7.53 -13.46 -26.92
C SER A 14 7.45 -12.98 -25.46
N ALA A 15 8.03 -11.83 -25.10
CA ALA A 15 8.00 -11.32 -23.74
C ALA A 15 6.63 -10.75 -23.30
N ILE A 16 5.86 -10.15 -24.21
CA ILE A 16 4.58 -9.51 -23.91
C ILE A 16 3.39 -10.43 -24.19
N TYR A 17 3.34 -11.02 -25.38
CA TYR A 17 2.18 -11.81 -25.83
C TYR A 17 2.32 -13.31 -25.52
N GLY A 18 3.54 -13.84 -25.42
CA GLY A 18 3.80 -15.23 -25.06
C GLY A 18 3.15 -15.63 -23.73
N PRO A 19 3.43 -14.93 -22.60
CA PRO A 19 2.78 -15.22 -21.32
C PRO A 19 1.25 -15.11 -21.37
N ARG A 20 0.70 -14.18 -22.16
CA ARG A 20 -0.75 -14.02 -22.32
C ARG A 20 -1.37 -15.21 -23.05
N ALA A 21 -0.78 -15.65 -24.16
CA ALA A 21 -1.24 -16.81 -24.91
C ALA A 21 -1.20 -18.09 -24.05
N LEU A 22 -0.11 -18.28 -23.28
CA LEU A 22 0.01 -19.39 -22.34
C LEU A 22 -0.99 -19.29 -21.18
N SER A 23 -1.30 -18.09 -20.70
CA SER A 23 -2.36 -17.89 -19.70
C SER A 23 -3.74 -18.24 -20.24
N SER A 24 -4.04 -17.87 -21.49
CA SER A 24 -5.30 -18.22 -22.15
C SER A 24 -5.41 -19.73 -22.36
N LEU A 25 -4.33 -20.39 -22.78
CA LEU A 25 -4.28 -21.85 -22.89
C LEU A 25 -4.51 -22.54 -21.53
N ALA A 26 -3.84 -22.05 -20.48
CA ALA A 26 -4.01 -22.54 -19.11
C ALA A 26 -5.45 -22.46 -18.59
N ALA A 27 -6.19 -21.43 -19.00
CA ALA A 27 -7.59 -21.26 -18.63
C ALA A 27 -8.53 -22.22 -19.37
N LEU A 28 -8.12 -22.71 -20.55
CA LEU A 28 -8.92 -23.60 -21.40
C LEU A 28 -8.65 -25.09 -21.15
N GLU A 29 -7.47 -25.44 -20.63
CA GLU A 29 -7.06 -26.82 -20.39
C GLU A 29 -7.07 -27.17 -18.88
N PRO A 30 -8.06 -27.96 -18.41
CA PRO A 30 -8.09 -28.44 -17.04
C PRO A 30 -6.81 -29.23 -16.70
N GLY A 31 -6.04 -28.73 -15.73
CA GLY A 31 -4.81 -29.38 -15.25
C GLY A 31 -3.50 -28.74 -15.75
N TYR A 32 -3.55 -27.84 -16.74
CA TYR A 32 -2.37 -27.07 -17.13
C TYR A 32 -2.01 -26.04 -16.04
N LYS A 33 -0.85 -26.21 -15.40
CA LYS A 33 -0.33 -25.25 -14.42
C LYS A 33 0.59 -24.24 -15.14
N PRO A 34 0.21 -22.96 -15.24
CA PRO A 34 1.02 -21.98 -15.93
C PRO A 34 2.39 -21.82 -15.24
N GLY A 35 3.45 -21.76 -16.05
CA GLY A 35 4.81 -21.55 -15.56
C GLY A 35 5.03 -20.17 -14.94
N ALA A 36 6.17 -19.99 -14.26
CA ALA A 36 6.49 -18.75 -13.52
C ALA A 36 6.41 -17.48 -14.39
N ALA A 37 6.78 -17.55 -15.67
CA ALA A 37 6.72 -16.42 -16.59
C ALA A 37 5.29 -15.88 -16.82
N VAL A 38 4.29 -16.76 -16.71
CA VAL A 38 2.87 -16.39 -16.83
C VAL A 38 2.37 -15.80 -15.52
N THR A 39 2.67 -16.44 -14.39
CA THR A 39 2.18 -16.03 -13.06
C THR A 39 2.83 -14.73 -12.55
N HIS A 40 4.05 -14.41 -13.03
CA HIS A 40 4.74 -13.15 -12.70
C HIS A 40 4.63 -12.11 -13.82
N SER A 41 3.83 -12.36 -14.87
CA SER A 41 3.60 -11.38 -15.92
C SER A 41 2.92 -10.12 -15.39
N ILE A 42 3.03 -9.00 -16.12
CA ILE A 42 2.40 -7.73 -15.73
C ILE A 42 0.88 -7.91 -15.58
N ALA A 43 0.26 -8.62 -16.52
CA ALA A 43 -1.19 -8.84 -16.51
C ALA A 43 -1.63 -9.69 -15.32
N ALA A 44 -0.94 -10.81 -15.05
CA ALA A 44 -1.26 -11.69 -13.92
C ALA A 44 -1.04 -10.97 -12.58
N THR A 45 0.08 -10.25 -12.44
CA THR A 45 0.41 -9.50 -11.21
C THR A 45 -0.64 -8.43 -10.94
N LEU A 46 -0.99 -7.62 -11.95
CA LEU A 46 -1.98 -6.56 -11.80
C LEU A 46 -3.38 -7.12 -11.53
N ALA A 47 -3.84 -8.12 -12.30
CA ALA A 47 -5.16 -8.70 -12.11
C ALA A 47 -5.31 -9.39 -10.74
N GLY A 48 -4.30 -10.18 -10.33
CA GLY A 48 -4.27 -10.80 -9.02
C GLY A 48 -4.27 -9.78 -7.89
N PHE A 49 -3.45 -8.73 -8.01
CA PHE A 49 -3.43 -7.67 -7.00
C PHE A 49 -4.73 -6.87 -6.94
N MET A 50 -5.37 -6.54 -8.07
CA MET A 50 -6.67 -5.88 -8.08
C MET A 50 -7.78 -6.75 -7.47
N ALA A 51 -7.73 -8.08 -7.66
CA ALA A 51 -8.63 -9.00 -6.98
C ALA A 51 -8.45 -8.96 -5.45
N GLU A 52 -7.20 -8.86 -4.97
CA GLU A 52 -6.91 -8.62 -3.55
C GLU A 52 -7.46 -7.28 -3.06
N VAL A 53 -7.26 -6.18 -3.82
CA VAL A 53 -7.84 -4.86 -3.48
C VAL A 53 -9.36 -4.96 -3.34
N ARG A 54 -10.02 -5.64 -4.30
CA ARG A 54 -11.47 -5.84 -4.28
C ARG A 54 -11.95 -6.64 -3.07
N ARG A 55 -11.17 -7.61 -2.61
CA ARG A 55 -11.52 -8.47 -1.47
C ARG A 55 -11.24 -7.79 -0.12
N LEU A 56 -10.12 -7.08 0.00
CA LEU A 56 -9.59 -6.59 1.27
C LEU A 56 -10.11 -5.20 1.69
N THR A 57 -10.81 -4.51 0.81
CA THR A 57 -11.38 -3.17 1.06
C THR A 57 -12.91 -3.25 1.09
N PRO A 58 -13.64 -2.40 1.86
CA PRO A 58 -15.10 -2.40 1.87
C PRO A 58 -15.69 -2.08 0.50
N ALA A 59 -16.85 -2.62 0.13
CA ALA A 59 -17.49 -2.22 -1.12
C ALA A 59 -17.83 -0.72 -1.11
N THR A 60 -17.77 -0.07 -2.27
CA THR A 60 -18.21 1.32 -2.47
C THR A 60 -19.13 1.37 -3.69
N SER A 61 -20.11 2.27 -3.69
CA SER A 61 -21.02 2.51 -4.81
C SER A 61 -20.45 3.54 -5.79
N ALA A 62 -21.16 3.78 -6.90
CA ALA A 62 -20.89 4.86 -7.86
C ALA A 62 -19.47 4.86 -8.50
N TYR A 63 -18.74 3.75 -8.46
CA TYR A 63 -17.40 3.64 -9.06
C TYR A 63 -17.40 3.44 -10.59
N LEU A 64 -18.55 3.15 -11.21
CA LEU A 64 -18.71 2.95 -12.68
C LEU A 64 -19.79 3.82 -13.33
N GLY A 65 -20.50 4.65 -12.57
CA GLY A 65 -21.66 5.35 -13.10
C GLY A 65 -22.01 6.59 -12.31
N PRO A 66 -22.82 7.49 -12.90
CA PRO A 66 -23.26 8.71 -12.24
C PRO A 66 -24.02 8.36 -10.96
N GLY A 67 -23.79 9.16 -9.92
CA GLY A 67 -24.37 8.93 -8.61
C GLY A 67 -23.82 9.90 -7.57
N PRO A 68 -24.20 9.74 -6.30
CA PRO A 68 -23.55 10.46 -5.22
C PRO A 68 -22.05 10.13 -5.19
N PRO A 69 -21.19 11.04 -4.70
CA PRO A 69 -19.78 10.76 -4.51
C PRO A 69 -19.56 9.43 -3.78
N PRO A 70 -18.56 8.64 -4.19
CA PRO A 70 -18.26 7.38 -3.54
C PRO A 70 -17.90 7.61 -2.07
N ALA A 71 -18.19 6.63 -1.21
CA ALA A 71 -17.91 6.75 0.23
C ALA A 71 -16.41 6.95 0.54
N TYR A 72 -15.54 6.49 -0.37
CA TYR A 72 -14.11 6.75 -0.36
C TYR A 72 -13.50 6.49 -1.75
N GLY A 73 -12.32 7.07 -1.97
CA GLY A 73 -11.47 6.83 -3.14
C GLY A 73 -10.21 6.02 -2.83
N VAL A 74 -9.68 5.37 -3.86
CA VAL A 74 -8.33 4.79 -3.87
C VAL A 74 -7.40 5.70 -4.70
N ILE A 75 -6.33 6.19 -4.07
CA ILE A 75 -5.31 7.02 -4.71
C ILE A 75 -4.21 6.12 -5.26
N ALA A 76 -3.78 6.32 -6.50
CA ALA A 76 -2.69 5.59 -7.10
C ALA A 76 -2.00 6.39 -8.21
N HIS A 77 -0.94 5.86 -8.82
CA HIS A 77 -0.48 6.40 -10.10
C HIS A 77 -1.59 6.30 -11.16
N ALA A 78 -1.76 7.33 -11.99
CA ALA A 78 -2.85 7.43 -12.97
C ALA A 78 -3.00 6.18 -13.86
N ASN A 79 -1.89 5.57 -14.29
CA ASN A 79 -1.88 4.32 -15.08
C ASN A 79 -2.65 3.13 -14.45
N LEU A 80 -3.01 3.19 -13.17
CA LEU A 80 -3.76 2.14 -12.48
C LEU A 80 -5.27 2.38 -12.44
N GLY A 81 -5.78 3.54 -12.87
CA GLY A 81 -7.19 3.91 -12.69
C GLY A 81 -8.20 2.89 -13.19
N HIS A 82 -8.11 2.53 -14.46
CA HIS A 82 -8.94 1.47 -15.03
C HIS A 82 -8.80 0.11 -14.30
N ALA A 83 -7.61 -0.26 -13.86
CA ALA A 83 -7.41 -1.49 -13.12
C ALA A 83 -8.14 -1.44 -11.77
N ILE A 84 -8.13 -0.29 -11.10
CA ILE A 84 -8.85 -0.05 -9.85
C ILE A 84 -10.37 -0.06 -10.07
N GLN A 85 -10.86 0.63 -11.11
CA GLN A 85 -12.30 0.71 -11.41
C GLN A 85 -12.88 -0.65 -11.83
N TYR A 86 -12.25 -1.34 -12.78
CA TYR A 86 -12.81 -2.57 -13.35
C TYR A 86 -12.38 -3.84 -12.60
N GLY A 87 -11.11 -3.92 -12.22
CA GLY A 87 -10.56 -5.06 -11.47
C GLY A 87 -10.84 -4.95 -9.97
N GLY A 88 -10.44 -3.82 -9.37
CA GLY A 88 -10.64 -3.53 -7.96
C GLY A 88 -12.10 -3.27 -7.60
N ARG A 89 -12.92 -2.83 -8.58
CA ARG A 89 -14.29 -2.36 -8.36
C ARG A 89 -14.36 -1.29 -7.28
N ARG A 90 -13.45 -0.32 -7.35
CA ARG A 90 -13.37 0.81 -6.42
C ARG A 90 -13.34 2.12 -7.18
N ALA A 91 -13.86 3.15 -6.52
CA ALA A 91 -13.71 4.50 -7.01
C ALA A 91 -12.25 4.95 -6.88
N THR A 92 -11.81 5.76 -7.82
CA THR A 92 -10.48 6.30 -7.84
C THR A 92 -10.52 7.69 -8.45
N ALA A 93 -9.77 8.60 -7.84
CA ALA A 93 -9.53 9.94 -8.40
C ALA A 93 -8.32 9.94 -9.34
N THR A 94 -7.80 8.76 -9.69
CA THR A 94 -6.58 8.58 -10.48
C THR A 94 -6.90 7.71 -11.67
N ASP A 95 -6.85 8.27 -12.87
CA ASP A 95 -7.15 7.57 -14.11
C ASP A 95 -6.32 8.16 -15.26
N PRO A 96 -5.78 7.36 -16.21
CA PRO A 96 -4.91 7.91 -17.24
C PRO A 96 -5.66 8.83 -18.22
N PHE A 97 -6.99 8.80 -18.22
CA PHE A 97 -7.84 9.68 -18.99
C PHE A 97 -8.39 10.79 -18.08
N TRP A 98 -7.55 11.78 -17.81
CA TRP A 98 -7.82 12.93 -16.94
C TRP A 98 -9.18 13.63 -17.20
N TRP A 99 -9.71 13.56 -18.41
CA TRP A 99 -11.03 14.12 -18.75
C TRP A 99 -12.20 13.45 -17.99
N TYR A 100 -12.07 12.17 -17.60
CA TYR A 100 -13.12 11.47 -16.85
C TYR A 100 -13.11 11.77 -15.35
N ILE A 101 -11.95 12.13 -14.80
CA ILE A 101 -11.78 12.42 -13.36
C ILE A 101 -11.74 13.91 -13.06
N GLY A 102 -11.51 14.75 -14.07
CA GLY A 102 -11.36 16.20 -13.94
C GLY A 102 -9.91 16.62 -13.64
N PRO A 103 -9.49 17.79 -14.13
CA PRO A 103 -8.11 18.28 -13.95
C PRO A 103 -7.73 18.48 -12.48
N ASP A 104 -8.67 18.92 -11.64
CA ASP A 104 -8.39 19.13 -10.21
C ASP A 104 -8.04 17.82 -9.48
N ASN A 105 -8.75 16.73 -9.79
CA ASN A 105 -8.47 15.41 -9.22
C ASN A 105 -7.15 14.83 -9.75
N TRP A 106 -6.85 15.08 -11.03
CA TRP A 106 -5.56 14.73 -11.62
C TRP A 106 -4.42 15.44 -10.87
N ASP A 107 -4.48 16.76 -10.76
CA ASP A 107 -3.46 17.57 -10.10
C ASP A 107 -3.32 17.20 -8.61
N ALA A 108 -4.43 17.04 -7.90
CA ALA A 108 -4.44 16.63 -6.49
C ALA A 108 -3.78 15.25 -6.30
N SER A 109 -4.00 14.32 -7.23
CA SER A 109 -3.42 12.98 -7.17
C SER A 109 -1.91 12.98 -7.37
N PHE A 110 -1.40 13.72 -8.36
CA PHE A 110 0.04 13.88 -8.52
C PHE A 110 0.65 14.67 -7.36
N ALA A 111 -0.06 15.65 -6.82
CA ALA A 111 0.38 16.38 -5.63
C ALA A 111 0.43 15.51 -4.37
N PHE A 112 -0.46 14.52 -4.24
CA PHE A 112 -0.39 13.48 -3.21
C PHE A 112 0.87 12.64 -3.38
N LEU A 113 1.09 12.06 -4.57
CA LEU A 113 2.21 11.15 -4.83
C LEU A 113 3.58 11.85 -4.71
N ALA A 114 3.65 13.14 -5.04
CA ALA A 114 4.85 13.96 -4.92
C ALA A 114 5.06 14.56 -3.51
N ALA A 115 4.11 14.40 -2.58
CA ALA A 115 4.21 15.00 -1.26
C ALA A 115 5.42 14.48 -0.48
N ARG A 116 6.26 15.40 0.02
CA ARG A 116 7.48 15.08 0.81
C ARG A 116 7.22 14.89 2.31
N THR A 117 6.03 15.26 2.79
CA THR A 117 5.66 15.17 4.20
C THR A 117 4.29 14.52 4.37
N GLU A 118 4.13 13.73 5.44
CA GLU A 118 2.86 13.05 5.76
C GLU A 118 1.70 14.05 5.82
N ALA A 119 1.88 15.19 6.49
CA ALA A 119 0.86 16.23 6.58
C ALA A 119 0.43 16.80 5.22
N ARG A 120 1.35 16.94 4.26
CA ARG A 120 0.99 17.41 2.91
C ARG A 120 0.26 16.33 2.12
N ALA A 121 0.68 15.08 2.24
CA ALA A 121 -0.01 13.96 1.61
C ALA A 121 -1.46 13.84 2.13
N LEU A 122 -1.65 13.91 3.46
CA LEU A 122 -2.97 13.78 4.07
C LEU A 122 -3.96 14.87 3.64
N ARG A 123 -3.50 16.11 3.44
CA ARG A 123 -4.37 17.18 2.88
C ARG A 123 -4.90 16.84 1.49
N TRP A 124 -4.06 16.28 0.63
CA TRP A 124 -4.51 15.84 -0.70
C TRP A 124 -5.38 14.59 -0.62
N ALA A 125 -5.12 13.69 0.32
CA ALA A 125 -6.02 12.57 0.55
C ALA A 125 -7.41 13.03 0.99
N GLU A 126 -7.53 14.07 1.83
CA GLU A 126 -8.81 14.64 2.21
C GLU A 126 -9.56 15.22 0.99
N VAL A 127 -8.88 16.00 0.14
CA VAL A 127 -9.44 16.53 -1.12
C VAL A 127 -9.97 15.41 -2.01
N LEU A 128 -9.21 14.31 -2.14
CA LEU A 128 -9.55 13.17 -2.98
C LEU A 128 -10.52 12.18 -2.31
N GLN A 129 -10.98 12.46 -1.09
CA GLN A 129 -11.72 11.52 -0.25
C GLN A 129 -11.03 10.14 -0.15
N GLY A 130 -9.71 10.14 -0.17
CA GLY A 130 -8.86 8.97 -0.23
C GLY A 130 -8.83 8.23 1.10
N ARG A 131 -9.18 6.94 1.06
CA ARG A 131 -9.02 6.03 2.19
C ARG A 131 -7.92 5.00 1.97
N TYR A 132 -7.66 4.65 0.71
CA TYR A 132 -6.63 3.70 0.37
C TYR A 132 -5.64 4.31 -0.62
N VAL A 133 -4.41 3.81 -0.58
CA VAL A 133 -3.34 4.21 -1.49
C VAL A 133 -2.72 2.96 -2.08
N ILE A 134 -2.57 2.93 -3.40
CA ILE A 134 -1.76 1.93 -4.10
C ILE A 134 -0.48 2.61 -4.55
N THR A 135 0.65 2.06 -4.10
CA THR A 135 1.99 2.54 -4.48
C THR A 135 2.65 1.56 -5.42
N THR A 136 3.55 2.08 -6.25
CA THR A 136 4.27 1.35 -7.30
C THR A 136 5.78 1.46 -7.13
N LEU A 137 6.55 0.70 -7.92
CA LEU A 137 8.02 0.77 -7.88
C LEU A 137 8.57 2.08 -8.48
N GLU A 138 7.73 2.81 -9.19
CA GLU A 138 8.07 4.04 -9.89
C GLU A 138 7.91 5.30 -9.03
N GLU A 139 7.40 5.16 -7.80
CA GLU A 139 7.27 6.30 -6.89
C GLU A 139 8.62 6.95 -6.60
N ASP A 140 8.61 8.27 -6.41
CA ASP A 140 9.80 9.01 -6.03
C ASP A 140 10.21 8.64 -4.58
N SER A 141 11.41 8.09 -4.41
CA SER A 141 11.92 7.62 -3.11
C SER A 141 11.92 8.68 -2.01
N GLN A 142 11.99 9.96 -2.36
CA GLN A 142 11.95 11.08 -1.42
C GLN A 142 10.51 11.48 -1.02
N SER A 143 9.48 10.91 -1.66
CA SER A 143 8.07 11.20 -1.35
C SER A 143 7.51 10.28 -0.26
N VAL A 144 6.33 10.63 0.26
CA VAL A 144 5.54 9.78 1.15
C VAL A 144 5.19 8.47 0.44
N ALA A 145 4.75 8.53 -0.81
CA ALA A 145 4.44 7.33 -1.61
C ALA A 145 5.67 6.43 -1.80
N GLY A 146 6.86 7.00 -2.05
CA GLY A 146 8.10 6.25 -2.11
C GLY A 146 8.49 5.60 -0.78
N GLN A 147 8.36 6.31 0.35
CA GLN A 147 8.63 5.72 1.67
C GLN A 147 7.62 4.64 2.07
N LEU A 148 6.35 4.78 1.66
CA LEU A 148 5.39 3.69 1.78
C LEU A 148 5.85 2.49 0.97
N HIS A 149 6.21 2.69 -0.30
CA HIS A 149 6.56 1.59 -1.19
C HIS A 149 7.87 0.89 -0.80
N GLU A 150 8.97 1.62 -0.66
CA GLU A 150 10.31 1.06 -0.43
C GLU A 150 10.53 0.60 1.01
N HIS A 151 9.79 1.19 1.95
CA HIS A 151 10.10 1.11 3.37
C HIS A 151 8.90 0.83 4.27
N ASP A 152 7.74 0.49 3.70
CA ASP A 152 6.53 0.12 4.43
C ASP A 152 6.06 1.21 5.41
N GLY A 153 6.43 2.47 5.16
CA GLY A 153 6.13 3.62 6.02
C GLY A 153 7.00 3.75 7.27
N ARG A 154 8.05 2.94 7.44
CA ARG A 154 8.97 3.02 8.60
C ARG A 154 9.79 4.31 8.60
N ALA A 155 10.30 4.71 9.76
CA ALA A 155 11.22 5.84 9.88
C ALA A 155 12.54 5.59 9.13
N LEU A 156 13.10 6.65 8.55
CA LEU A 156 14.41 6.66 7.89
C LEU A 156 15.27 7.78 8.49
N ARG A 157 16.56 7.81 8.15
CA ARG A 157 17.44 8.90 8.58
C ARG A 157 16.89 10.24 8.09
N GLY A 158 16.56 11.13 9.01
CA GLY A 158 15.99 12.46 8.71
C GLY A 158 14.53 12.47 8.27
N ARG A 159 13.83 11.32 8.30
CA ARG A 159 12.40 11.22 7.96
C ARG A 159 11.65 10.39 9.00
N PRO A 160 10.63 10.96 9.68
CA PRO A 160 9.87 10.21 10.66
C PRO A 160 9.11 9.03 10.03
N ALA A 161 8.69 8.08 10.87
CA ALA A 161 7.74 7.05 10.45
C ALA A 161 6.42 7.71 10.02
N LEU A 162 5.76 7.11 9.04
CA LEU A 162 4.43 7.49 8.62
C LEU A 162 3.43 6.87 9.60
N THR A 163 2.70 7.71 10.31
CA THR A 163 1.86 7.30 11.45
C THR A 163 0.39 7.13 11.09
N ARG A 164 0.01 7.52 9.86
CA ARG A 164 -1.37 7.52 9.37
C ARG A 164 -1.61 6.54 8.24
N PHE A 165 -0.63 5.68 7.95
CA PHE A 165 -0.68 4.68 6.90
C PHE A 165 -0.34 3.31 7.46
N ARG A 166 -1.12 2.29 7.09
CA ARG A 166 -0.82 0.88 7.38
C ARG A 166 -0.81 0.05 6.11
N LEU A 167 0.19 -0.81 5.97
CA LEU A 167 0.24 -1.78 4.89
C LEU A 167 -0.90 -2.79 5.09
N ILE A 168 -1.70 -2.99 4.04
CA ILE A 168 -2.78 -3.97 4.02
C ILE A 168 -2.33 -5.20 3.24
N ALA A 169 -1.83 -5.00 2.03
CA ALA A 169 -1.36 -6.07 1.18
C ALA A 169 -0.28 -5.62 0.20
N GLU A 170 0.46 -6.58 -0.32
CA GLU A 170 1.43 -6.40 -1.40
C GLU A 170 1.26 -7.51 -2.44
N SER A 171 1.61 -7.20 -3.69
CA SER A 171 1.67 -8.21 -4.75
C SER A 171 2.79 -9.23 -4.47
N PRO A 172 2.75 -10.44 -5.08
CA PRO A 172 3.86 -11.39 -4.97
C PRO A 172 5.21 -10.77 -5.34
N VAL A 173 6.26 -11.17 -4.62
CA VAL A 173 7.64 -10.74 -4.89
C VAL A 173 8.07 -11.23 -6.27
N GLY A 174 8.70 -10.35 -7.05
CA GLY A 174 9.12 -10.66 -8.42
C GLY A 174 8.00 -10.62 -9.45
N GLY A 175 6.77 -10.30 -9.04
CA GLY A 175 5.71 -9.91 -9.97
C GLY A 175 6.07 -8.61 -10.69
N ARG A 176 5.67 -8.48 -11.94
CA ARG A 176 6.04 -7.34 -12.79
C ARG A 176 5.01 -6.21 -12.73
N GLY A 177 5.49 -4.98 -12.60
CA GLY A 177 4.67 -3.77 -12.54
C GLY A 177 4.28 -3.25 -13.92
N ILE A 178 3.19 -2.51 -14.03
CA ILE A 178 2.77 -1.88 -15.29
C ILE A 178 3.76 -0.83 -15.78
N GLY A 179 4.49 -0.17 -14.86
CA GLY A 179 5.51 0.80 -15.23
C GLY A 179 6.69 0.18 -15.97
N GLU A 180 6.94 -1.13 -15.83
CA GLU A 180 7.95 -1.84 -16.61
C GLU A 180 7.67 -1.86 -18.12
N MET A 181 6.41 -1.65 -18.55
CA MET A 181 6.10 -1.48 -19.97
C MET A 181 6.75 -0.23 -20.55
N PHE A 182 6.93 0.81 -19.73
CA PHE A 182 7.44 2.11 -20.15
C PHE A 182 8.89 2.33 -19.71
N ARG A 183 9.30 1.73 -18.59
CA ARG A 183 10.64 1.83 -18.01
C ARG A 183 11.07 0.45 -17.51
N PRO A 184 11.68 -0.38 -18.37
CA PRO A 184 12.14 -1.70 -17.98
C PRO A 184 13.21 -1.57 -16.90
N ARG A 185 12.85 -1.85 -15.64
CA ARG A 185 13.79 -1.98 -14.52
C ARG A 185 13.61 -3.35 -13.91
N ALA A 186 14.69 -4.11 -13.85
CA ALA A 186 14.71 -5.38 -13.13
C ALA A 186 14.79 -5.09 -11.63
N THR A 187 13.64 -4.89 -10.98
CA THR A 187 13.55 -4.83 -9.52
C THR A 187 13.39 -6.24 -8.97
N VAL A 188 14.51 -6.95 -8.89
CA VAL A 188 14.57 -8.28 -8.30
C VAL A 188 14.28 -8.18 -6.80
N GLY A 189 13.34 -8.98 -6.30
CA GLY A 189 13.06 -9.10 -4.86
C GLY A 189 12.10 -8.05 -4.27
N ALA A 190 11.45 -7.23 -5.09
CA ALA A 190 10.43 -6.28 -4.64
C ALA A 190 9.01 -6.70 -5.09
N ALA A 191 7.99 -6.22 -4.37
CA ALA A 191 6.60 -6.31 -4.79
C ALA A 191 6.27 -5.14 -5.73
N ALA A 192 5.68 -5.41 -6.89
CA ALA A 192 5.29 -4.37 -7.84
C ALA A 192 4.26 -3.38 -7.30
N TYR A 193 3.34 -3.85 -6.44
CA TYR A 193 2.27 -3.05 -5.90
C TYR A 193 2.12 -3.26 -4.40
N LYS A 194 1.81 -2.19 -3.68
CA LYS A 194 1.45 -2.23 -2.25
C LYS A 194 0.21 -1.39 -1.97
N LEU A 195 -0.73 -1.96 -1.24
CA LEU A 195 -1.97 -1.34 -0.79
C LEU A 195 -1.82 -0.90 0.66
N PHE A 196 -2.02 0.39 0.89
CA PHE A 196 -2.06 1.00 2.21
C PHE A 196 -3.46 1.52 2.51
N GLU A 197 -3.83 1.52 3.79
CA GLU A 197 -5.01 2.24 4.29
C GLU A 197 -4.55 3.49 5.05
N ILE A 198 -5.24 4.59 4.80
CA ILE A 198 -5.13 5.84 5.55
C ILE A 198 -6.04 5.70 6.77
N VAL A 199 -5.45 5.76 7.96
CA VAL A 199 -6.17 5.56 9.23
C VAL A 199 -5.92 6.72 10.18
N PRO A 200 -6.86 6.99 11.12
CA PRO A 200 -6.60 7.90 12.21
C PRO A 200 -5.39 7.54 13.07
N GLY A 201 -5.22 6.25 13.35
CA GLY A 201 -4.17 5.72 14.19
C GLY A 201 -4.42 6.02 15.66
N ALA A 202 -4.28 5.00 16.51
CA ALA A 202 -4.50 5.14 17.95
C ALA A 202 -3.48 6.14 18.53
N ARG A 203 -3.96 7.11 19.31
CA ARG A 203 -3.12 8.13 19.95
C ARG A 203 -2.62 7.58 21.29
N VAL A 204 -1.36 7.16 21.34
CA VAL A 204 -0.75 6.62 22.56
C VAL A 204 0.01 7.70 23.29
N VAL A 205 -0.35 7.93 24.55
CA VAL A 205 0.31 8.87 25.46
C VAL A 205 1.07 8.06 26.49
N VAL A 206 2.40 8.18 26.48
CA VAL A 206 3.30 7.47 27.39
C VAL A 206 3.93 8.46 28.35
N LYS A 207 3.87 8.21 29.65
CA LYS A 207 4.61 9.02 30.63
C LYS A 207 6.11 8.73 30.54
N ALA A 208 6.94 9.75 30.51
CA ALA A 208 8.39 9.60 30.62
C ALA A 208 9.02 10.90 31.12
N PRO A 209 10.23 10.85 31.71
CA PRO A 209 11.00 12.04 32.03
C PRO A 209 11.09 13.01 30.85
N VAL A 210 11.02 14.30 31.12
CA VAL A 210 11.06 15.37 30.09
C VAL A 210 12.29 15.19 29.19
N GLY A 211 12.06 15.21 27.88
CA GLY A 211 13.11 15.03 26.86
C GLY A 211 13.53 13.58 26.63
N GLN A 212 13.07 12.62 27.43
CA GLN A 212 13.39 11.22 27.21
C GLN A 212 12.67 10.68 25.97
N GLU A 213 13.41 10.00 25.09
CA GLU A 213 12.82 9.31 23.95
C GLU A 213 12.04 8.07 24.39
N VAL A 214 10.83 7.95 23.85
CA VAL A 214 10.00 6.75 23.93
C VAL A 214 9.95 6.14 22.54
N GLU A 215 10.40 4.89 22.44
CA GLU A 215 10.30 4.09 21.22
C GLU A 215 9.15 3.11 21.32
N VAL A 216 8.41 2.94 20.23
CA VAL A 216 7.44 1.85 20.08
C VAL A 216 7.81 1.00 18.87
N SER A 217 7.66 -0.31 19.01
CA SER A 217 7.90 -1.23 17.90
C SER A 217 6.88 -2.36 17.85
N LEU A 218 6.60 -2.84 16.64
CA LEU A 218 5.71 -3.97 16.38
C LEU A 218 6.29 -4.84 15.27
N GLU A 219 6.36 -6.15 15.52
CA GLU A 219 6.67 -7.14 14.49
C GLU A 219 5.42 -7.43 13.67
N LEU A 220 5.55 -7.31 12.36
CA LEU A 220 4.48 -7.48 11.39
C LEU A 220 4.87 -8.57 10.39
N ARG A 221 3.85 -9.20 9.82
CA ARG A 221 3.97 -10.12 8.68
C ARG A 221 3.06 -9.61 7.58
N SER A 222 3.62 -9.37 6.39
CA SER A 222 2.85 -8.88 5.24
C SER A 222 1.85 -9.92 4.72
N SER A 223 0.96 -9.52 3.80
CA SER A 223 0.07 -10.45 3.10
C SER A 223 0.79 -11.56 2.32
N GLN A 224 2.08 -11.37 2.00
CA GLN A 224 2.90 -12.37 1.32
C GLN A 224 3.78 -13.18 2.29
N GLY A 225 3.62 -12.98 3.60
CA GLY A 225 4.38 -13.69 4.63
C GLY A 225 5.74 -13.05 4.95
N ARG A 226 6.07 -11.90 4.37
CA ARG A 226 7.34 -11.20 4.61
C ARG A 226 7.35 -10.60 6.02
N PRO A 227 8.33 -10.92 6.88
CA PRO A 227 8.47 -10.26 8.17
C PRO A 227 9.02 -8.84 7.99
N PHE A 228 8.51 -7.90 8.77
CA PHE A 228 9.05 -6.54 8.87
C PHE A 228 8.68 -5.90 10.21
N ARG A 229 9.40 -4.85 10.60
CA ARG A 229 9.21 -4.17 11.89
C ARG A 229 8.77 -2.73 11.68
N TYR A 230 7.65 -2.36 12.28
CA TYR A 230 7.26 -0.95 12.44
C TYR A 230 7.95 -0.37 13.67
N ARG A 231 8.49 0.85 13.55
CA ARG A 231 9.14 1.59 14.64
C ARG A 231 8.77 3.06 14.56
N ALA A 232 8.35 3.63 15.68
CA ALA A 232 8.14 5.07 15.85
C ALA A 232 8.79 5.54 17.15
N VAL A 233 9.18 6.81 17.19
CA VAL A 233 9.84 7.43 18.34
C VAL A 233 9.22 8.81 18.57
N ALA A 234 9.03 9.16 19.83
CA ALA A 234 8.67 10.51 20.24
C ALA A 234 9.38 10.88 21.55
N PRO A 235 9.97 12.08 21.67
CA PRO A 235 10.45 12.58 22.95
C PRO A 235 9.26 12.97 23.84
N ALA A 236 9.43 12.82 25.15
CA ALA A 236 8.48 13.35 26.12
C ALA A 236 8.58 14.88 26.20
N ASP A 237 7.42 15.53 26.20
CA ASP A 237 7.29 16.97 26.30
C ASP A 237 7.55 17.51 27.71
N VAL A 238 7.33 18.81 27.91
CA VAL A 238 7.49 19.50 29.22
C VAL A 238 6.54 18.99 30.31
N LYS A 239 5.48 18.25 29.95
CA LYS A 239 4.54 17.60 30.89
C LYS A 239 4.95 16.15 31.20
N GLY A 240 6.09 15.70 30.67
CA GLY A 240 6.55 14.33 30.78
C GLY A 240 5.68 13.36 29.98
N GLU A 241 5.13 13.79 28.84
CA GLU A 241 4.29 12.96 27.98
C GLU A 241 4.91 12.82 26.58
N ALA A 242 5.16 11.59 26.16
CA ALA A 242 5.49 11.26 24.78
C ALA A 242 4.21 10.83 24.04
N VAL A 243 3.92 11.45 22.90
CA VAL A 243 2.70 11.19 22.12
C VAL A 243 3.07 10.52 20.81
N LEU A 244 2.58 9.29 20.62
CA LEU A 244 2.77 8.51 19.39
C LEU A 244 1.42 8.23 18.73
N ARG A 245 1.43 8.04 17.41
CA ARG A 245 0.26 7.55 16.65
C ARG A 245 0.60 6.20 16.02
N LEU A 246 -0.24 5.20 16.31
CA LEU A 246 -0.01 3.81 15.93
C LEU A 246 -1.03 3.38 14.87
N PRO A 247 -0.60 3.05 13.64
CA PRO A 247 -1.53 2.74 12.55
C PRO A 247 -1.90 1.25 12.48
N TYR A 248 -1.20 0.36 13.19
CA TYR A 248 -1.52 -1.08 13.19
C TYR A 248 -2.21 -1.48 14.49
N ALA A 249 -3.24 -2.30 14.37
CA ALA A 249 -3.86 -2.98 15.49
C ALA A 249 -3.18 -4.32 15.76
N THR A 250 -3.32 -4.82 16.99
CA THR A 250 -2.72 -6.07 17.47
C THR A 250 -3.75 -7.19 17.66
N ASP A 251 -5.03 -6.89 17.50
CA ASP A 251 -6.17 -7.80 17.72
C ASP A 251 -6.91 -8.16 16.42
N VAL A 252 -6.30 -7.90 15.26
CA VAL A 252 -6.92 -8.25 13.97
C VAL A 252 -6.96 -9.78 13.85
N PRO A 253 -8.15 -10.39 13.68
CA PRO A 253 -8.25 -11.84 13.50
C PRO A 253 -7.50 -12.26 12.24
N THR A 254 -6.75 -13.37 12.31
CA THR A 254 -6.26 -14.05 11.11
C THR A 254 -7.46 -14.40 10.23
N SER A 255 -7.43 -14.01 8.95
CA SER A 255 -8.63 -14.11 8.13
C SER A 255 -9.10 -15.56 7.96
N ARG A 256 -10.39 -15.79 8.21
CA ARG A 256 -11.02 -17.11 8.09
C ARG A 256 -11.28 -17.53 6.64
N ASP A 257 -11.30 -16.59 5.71
CA ASP A 257 -11.58 -16.81 4.28
C ASP A 257 -10.33 -17.10 3.44
N GLY A 258 -9.18 -17.32 4.10
CA GLY A 258 -7.89 -17.51 3.44
C GLY A 258 -7.30 -16.22 2.83
N SER A 259 -7.91 -15.05 3.06
CA SER A 259 -7.31 -13.78 2.68
C SER A 259 -6.12 -13.42 3.55
N ARG A 260 -4.98 -13.16 2.90
CA ARG A 260 -3.77 -12.74 3.60
C ARG A 260 -3.77 -11.23 3.66
N ARG A 261 -4.04 -10.67 4.84
CA ARG A 261 -3.77 -9.27 5.17
C ARG A 261 -2.46 -9.21 5.95
N THR A 262 -1.81 -8.05 5.92
CA THR A 262 -0.73 -7.75 6.85
C THR A 262 -1.24 -7.83 8.29
N GLU A 263 -0.53 -8.57 9.14
CA GLU A 263 -0.95 -8.88 10.50
C GLU A 263 0.17 -8.65 11.51
N ALA A 264 -0.22 -8.32 12.74
CA ALA A 264 0.67 -8.26 13.87
C ALA A 264 1.08 -9.67 14.32
N VAL A 265 2.37 -9.88 14.54
CA VAL A 265 2.91 -11.15 15.06
C VAL A 265 2.82 -11.20 16.60
N GLY A 266 2.50 -10.07 17.24
CA GLY A 266 2.33 -9.95 18.68
C GLY A 266 1.76 -8.59 19.08
N VAL A 267 2.22 -8.07 20.21
CA VAL A 267 1.83 -6.75 20.75
C VAL A 267 2.92 -5.71 20.51
N TYR A 268 2.58 -4.43 20.64
CA TYR A 268 3.59 -3.37 20.62
C TYR A 268 4.52 -3.52 21.82
N ARG A 269 5.79 -3.19 21.63
CA ARG A 269 6.80 -3.05 22.68
C ARG A 269 7.12 -1.57 22.81
N ILE A 270 6.81 -0.99 23.98
CA ILE A 270 7.14 0.37 24.35
C ILE A 270 8.45 0.34 25.14
N GLN A 271 9.46 1.02 24.64
CA GLN A 271 10.78 1.11 25.26
C GLN A 271 11.03 2.53 25.78
N ARG A 272 11.31 2.63 27.08
CA ARG A 272 11.63 3.89 27.79
C ARG A 272 12.56 3.58 28.96
N ALA A 273 13.64 4.34 29.15
CA ALA A 273 14.59 4.20 30.27
C ALA A 273 15.07 2.73 30.52
N GLY A 274 15.33 1.97 29.46
CA GLY A 274 15.75 0.56 29.56
C GLY A 274 14.64 -0.43 29.93
N ARG A 275 13.40 0.01 30.17
CA ARG A 275 12.23 -0.84 30.38
C ARG A 275 11.51 -1.11 29.07
N VAL A 276 10.90 -2.29 28.97
CA VAL A 276 10.07 -2.70 27.83
C VAL A 276 8.70 -3.13 28.35
N GLU A 277 7.65 -2.49 27.85
CA GLU A 277 6.26 -2.73 28.27
C GLU A 277 5.40 -3.13 27.07
N PRO A 278 4.56 -4.17 27.19
CA PRO A 278 3.66 -4.58 26.12
C PRO A 278 2.43 -3.66 26.04
N LEU A 279 1.99 -3.30 24.83
CA LEU A 279 0.75 -2.58 24.58
C LEU A 279 -0.10 -3.29 23.52
N LYS A 280 -1.33 -3.64 23.89
CA LYS A 280 -2.38 -4.05 22.96
C LYS A 280 -3.06 -2.81 22.40
N VAL A 281 -3.29 -2.80 21.09
CA VAL A 281 -4.02 -1.75 20.38
C VAL A 281 -5.12 -2.42 19.59
N SER A 282 -6.36 -1.98 19.78
CA SER A 282 -7.49 -2.55 19.05
C SER A 282 -7.68 -1.92 17.67
N GLU A 283 -8.28 -2.68 16.75
CA GLU A 283 -8.70 -2.18 15.44
C GLU A 283 -9.62 -0.97 15.58
N GLU A 284 -10.54 -1.01 16.54
CA GLU A 284 -11.43 0.12 16.85
C GLU A 284 -10.64 1.36 17.29
N ALA A 285 -9.62 1.21 18.15
CA ALA A 285 -8.80 2.33 18.58
C ALA A 285 -8.02 2.96 17.41
N VAL A 286 -7.55 2.15 16.45
CA VAL A 286 -6.88 2.63 15.23
C VAL A 286 -7.85 3.40 14.34
N LEU A 287 -9.05 2.86 14.11
CA LEU A 287 -10.03 3.43 13.20
C LEU A 287 -10.72 4.68 13.76
N SER A 288 -10.91 4.77 15.08
CA SER A 288 -11.48 5.95 15.75
C SER A 288 -10.42 6.99 16.11
N GLY A 289 -9.14 6.60 16.17
CA GLY A 289 -8.06 7.46 16.66
C GLY A 289 -8.07 7.63 18.19
N ALA A 290 -8.62 6.65 18.91
CA ALA A 290 -8.79 6.70 20.36
C ALA A 290 -7.47 6.94 21.10
N GLU A 291 -7.58 7.61 22.25
CA GLU A 291 -6.45 7.84 23.14
C GLU A 291 -6.22 6.64 24.06
N LEU A 292 -4.99 6.14 24.11
CA LEU A 292 -4.53 5.10 25.03
C LEU A 292 -3.44 5.67 25.92
N ARG A 293 -3.61 5.56 27.24
CA ARG A 293 -2.64 6.07 28.22
C ARG A 293 -1.80 4.94 28.79
N VAL A 294 -0.49 5.13 28.77
CA VAL A 294 0.49 4.22 29.38
C VAL A 294 1.18 4.99 30.52
N PRO A 295 0.90 4.62 31.78
CA PRO A 295 1.38 5.34 32.96
C PRO A 295 2.89 5.22 33.12
#